data_AF-A0A6A4IIX7-F1
#
_entry.id   AF-A0A6A4IIX7-F1
#
_cell.length_a   1.000
_cell.length_b   1.000
_cell.length_c   1.000
_cell.angle_alpha   90.00
_cell.angle_beta   90.00
_cell.angle_gamma   90.00
#
_symmetry.space_group_name_H-M   'P 1'
#
loop_
_entity.id
_entity.type
_entity.pdbx_description
1 polymer ?
#
loop_
_entity_poly.entity_id
_entity_poly.type
_entity_poly.pdbx_seq_one_letter_code
_entity_poly.pdbx_strand_id
1 'polypeptide(L)'
;MGVAGLWPVNTKRPVHTPLLKTFIAFGTGSISHYIDRPFLTKFGTTNRGFRIGVDASIWFFHAEYGKEGENPELRTLFFRCAQLLSQGFLPLFVFDGPMRPDIKRGKRINKSVNKLVTGMQAIIEAFGFEYRTVLASFIKAPGEAEAELAFLNRIGVIDGILSDDSAIEKAKVITYTLPHPEFHLDREDLIFIALCSGGDYGSSLTNCGIKISCGLARAGFGKSLCKAAINHPKDSPQLNTFLRQWRAQLSQELRTNSSGFLPHKSPKLADSVPETFPDIKVLLAYLRPVTSETLGRSERYDDLLVNNGGQDGWLKKDPSLPMLAEKCEFYFEWGFMESIIKRFRTVIFQGVVLRIMRRAVLLRQSQAFDASTISLEHIRSHFCSTDYPPEDDDSPCPALIKDISKTRTHESTSKTLEYRVAVNPTILVQLTASGVKGIRRPDDKDEWAEFEDEFADDSHSDSEGATKAKSKKEYPDPTLPLKLWLPAIMVKEAVPGIVEAYEEF
;
A
#
# COMPACT_ATOMS: atom_id res chain seq x y z
N MET A 1 -15.02 -6.86 2.47
CA MET A 1 -16.24 -7.20 3.25
C MET A 1 -17.22 -6.04 3.42
N GLY A 2 -16.79 -4.77 3.46
CA GLY A 2 -17.72 -3.64 3.35
C GLY A 2 -18.70 -3.41 4.52
N VAL A 3 -18.49 -4.07 5.67
CA VAL A 3 -19.44 -4.06 6.81
C VAL A 3 -19.42 -2.72 7.54
N ALA A 4 -20.55 -2.02 7.55
CA ALA A 4 -20.70 -0.76 8.26
C ALA A 4 -20.68 -0.94 9.78
N GLY A 5 -19.96 -0.07 10.49
CA GLY A 5 -20.00 -0.02 11.95
C GLY A 5 -19.24 -1.15 12.67
N LEU A 6 -18.40 -1.92 12.01
CA LEU A 6 -17.59 -2.98 12.66
C LEU A 6 -16.63 -2.41 13.73
N TRP A 7 -16.02 -1.25 13.46
CA TRP A 7 -14.99 -0.64 14.31
C TRP A 7 -15.50 0.24 15.47
N PRO A 8 -16.61 1.01 15.34
CA PRO A 8 -17.16 1.81 16.44
C PRO A 8 -17.80 1.02 17.58
N VAL A 9 -17.91 -0.31 17.50
CA VAL A 9 -18.74 -1.10 18.44
C VAL A 9 -18.14 -1.20 19.84
N ASN A 10 -16.86 -0.87 20.04
CA ASN A 10 -16.26 -0.93 21.39
C ASN A 10 -15.11 0.05 21.68
N THR A 11 -14.84 1.06 20.85
CA THR A 11 -13.86 2.09 21.22
C THR A 11 -14.47 3.00 22.29
N LYS A 12 -13.94 2.96 23.52
CA LYS A 12 -14.28 3.93 24.60
C LYS A 12 -13.88 5.39 24.26
N ARG A 13 -13.40 5.66 23.05
CA ARG A 13 -13.10 7.00 22.54
C ARG A 13 -13.80 7.22 21.19
N PRO A 14 -14.33 8.41 20.94
CA PRO A 14 -14.85 8.77 19.63
C PRO A 14 -13.66 8.82 18.65
N VAL A 15 -13.59 7.86 17.74
CA VAL A 15 -12.69 7.97 16.58
C VAL A 15 -13.36 8.94 15.62
N HIS A 16 -12.90 10.20 15.61
CA HIS A 16 -13.34 11.24 14.69
C HIS A 16 -12.86 10.96 13.26
N THR A 17 -13.33 9.90 12.60
CA THR A 17 -13.28 9.71 11.14
C THR A 17 -14.07 8.46 10.73
N PRO A 18 -14.87 8.50 9.64
CA PRO A 18 -15.63 7.34 9.18
C PRO A 18 -14.68 6.29 8.58
N LEU A 19 -14.40 5.24 9.35
CA LEU A 19 -13.59 4.09 8.96
C LEU A 19 -14.28 3.30 7.83
N LEU A 20 -13.74 3.39 6.60
CA LEU A 20 -14.27 2.70 5.43
C LEU A 20 -13.30 1.64 4.90
N LYS A 21 -13.78 0.39 4.98
CA LYS A 21 -13.85 -0.61 3.90
C LYS A 21 -12.56 -1.22 3.35
N THR A 22 -12.16 -2.35 3.92
CA THR A 22 -12.22 -3.71 3.34
C THR A 22 -11.37 -4.65 4.21
N PHE A 23 -11.69 -5.95 4.19
CA PHE A 23 -11.21 -6.95 5.15
C PHE A 23 -10.61 -8.13 4.41
N ILE A 24 -9.31 -8.43 4.60
CA ILE A 24 -8.56 -9.43 3.84
C ILE A 24 -7.34 -9.95 4.64
N ALA A 25 -7.25 -11.28 4.77
CA ALA A 25 -6.39 -12.09 5.67
C ALA A 25 -4.87 -11.92 5.36
N PHE A 26 -3.88 -12.26 6.22
CA PHE A 26 -3.58 -13.57 6.85
C PHE A 26 -2.53 -13.54 8.01
N GLY A 27 -2.33 -14.71 8.64
CA GLY A 27 -0.99 -15.31 8.85
C GLY A 27 -0.36 -15.13 10.23
N THR A 28 -0.08 -16.25 10.92
CA THR A 28 0.40 -16.34 12.30
C THR A 28 1.69 -15.56 12.55
N GLY A 29 1.56 -14.38 13.15
CA GLY A 29 2.66 -13.60 13.69
C GLY A 29 2.11 -12.66 14.75
N SER A 30 2.40 -12.95 16.01
CA SER A 30 2.04 -12.07 17.12
C SER A 30 2.88 -10.79 17.01
N ILE A 31 2.28 -9.67 16.59
CA ILE A 31 2.81 -8.34 16.85
C ILE A 31 1.64 -7.44 17.24
N SER A 32 1.55 -7.20 18.54
CA SER A 32 0.69 -6.20 19.14
C SER A 32 1.24 -4.79 18.90
N HIS A 33 0.32 -3.82 18.89
CA HIS A 33 0.51 -2.36 18.79
C HIS A 33 0.68 -1.83 17.37
N TYR A 34 0.02 -0.69 17.12
CA TYR A 34 0.21 0.18 15.97
C TYR A 34 1.67 0.12 15.53
N ILE A 35 1.93 -0.46 14.35
CA ILE A 35 3.30 -0.57 13.85
C ILE A 35 3.68 0.81 13.37
N ASP A 36 4.28 1.56 14.28
CA ASP A 36 4.94 2.82 14.03
C ASP A 36 6.12 2.57 13.07
N ARG A 37 5.95 2.99 11.80
CA ARG A 37 6.83 2.76 10.65
C ARG A 37 7.04 1.28 10.26
N PRO A 38 6.06 0.68 9.57
CA PRO A 38 6.15 -0.70 9.09
C PRO A 38 7.39 -0.94 8.23
N PHE A 39 7.84 0.06 7.47
CA PHE A 39 9.00 -0.04 6.58
C PHE A 39 10.30 -0.44 7.29
N LEU A 40 10.53 0.01 8.53
CA LEU A 40 11.75 -0.30 9.28
C LEU A 40 11.68 -1.65 10.00
N THR A 41 10.48 -2.17 10.28
CA THR A 41 10.33 -3.46 10.99
C THR A 41 10.96 -4.63 10.26
N LYS A 42 11.05 -4.53 8.93
CA LYS A 42 11.67 -5.53 8.06
C LYS A 42 13.08 -5.14 7.63
N PHE A 43 13.61 -4.00 8.08
CA PHE A 43 14.95 -3.58 7.69
C PHE A 43 16.02 -4.57 8.18
N GLY A 44 15.81 -5.28 9.29
CA GLY A 44 16.72 -6.34 9.76
C GLY A 44 16.62 -7.68 9.02
N THR A 45 15.73 -7.83 8.04
CA THR A 45 15.50 -9.09 7.32
C THR A 45 16.37 -9.21 6.06
N THR A 46 16.33 -10.33 5.34
CA THR A 46 17.10 -10.52 4.09
C THR A 46 16.78 -9.48 3.01
N ASN A 47 15.53 -9.01 2.94
CA ASN A 47 15.06 -8.15 1.84
C ASN A 47 15.11 -6.65 2.19
N ARG A 48 15.41 -6.35 3.47
CA ARG A 48 15.54 -5.00 4.07
C ARG A 48 14.50 -3.99 3.62
N GLY A 49 13.23 -4.40 3.56
CA GLY A 49 12.12 -3.53 3.19
C GLY A 49 10.77 -4.17 3.47
N PHE A 50 9.76 -3.34 3.71
CA PHE A 50 8.39 -3.78 3.96
C PHE A 50 7.59 -3.77 2.67
N ARG A 51 7.05 -4.93 2.31
CA ARG A 51 6.33 -5.16 1.06
C ARG A 51 4.86 -4.87 1.28
N ILE A 52 4.31 -3.91 0.55
CA ILE A 52 2.92 -3.49 0.71
C ILE A 52 2.12 -3.79 -0.55
N GLY A 53 1.02 -4.51 -0.38
CA GLY A 53 0.05 -4.75 -1.44
C GLY A 53 -0.91 -3.57 -1.60
N VAL A 54 -1.15 -3.14 -2.83
CA VAL A 54 -2.02 -2.00 -3.15
C VAL A 54 -3.11 -2.45 -4.13
N ASP A 55 -4.37 -2.21 -3.78
CA ASP A 55 -5.48 -2.38 -4.72
C ASP A 55 -5.54 -1.17 -5.66
N ALA A 56 -5.11 -1.37 -6.91
CA ALA A 56 -5.07 -0.30 -7.90
C ALA A 56 -6.46 0.23 -8.28
N SER A 57 -7.52 -0.56 -8.08
CA SER A 57 -8.88 -0.16 -8.43
C SER A 57 -9.44 0.94 -7.53
N ILE A 58 -9.04 0.94 -6.25
CA ILE A 58 -9.38 1.98 -5.29
C ILE A 58 -8.75 3.30 -5.75
N TRP A 59 -7.47 3.26 -6.15
CA TRP A 59 -6.75 4.46 -6.55
C TRP A 59 -7.33 5.12 -7.80
N PHE A 60 -7.81 4.34 -8.77
CA PHE A 60 -8.48 4.90 -9.95
C PHE A 60 -9.76 5.63 -9.61
N PHE A 61 -10.58 5.10 -8.70
CA PHE A 61 -11.81 5.78 -8.28
C PHE A 61 -11.52 7.13 -7.61
N HIS A 62 -10.44 7.21 -6.82
CA HIS A 62 -10.05 8.46 -6.17
C HIS A 62 -9.35 9.45 -7.11
N ALA A 63 -8.65 8.96 -8.14
CA ALA A 63 -7.99 9.81 -9.12
C ALA A 63 -9.00 10.58 -9.99
N GLU A 64 -10.21 10.06 -10.21
CA GLU A 64 -11.31 10.73 -10.95
C GLU A 64 -11.74 12.08 -10.36
N TYR A 65 -11.33 12.41 -9.12
CA TYR A 65 -11.59 13.72 -8.52
C TYR A 65 -10.59 14.82 -8.90
N GLY A 66 -9.50 14.49 -9.61
CA GLY A 66 -8.55 15.47 -10.12
C GLY A 66 -9.17 16.31 -11.25
N LYS A 67 -9.12 17.65 -11.14
CA LYS A 67 -9.87 18.54 -12.04
C LYS A 67 -9.03 19.41 -12.98
N GLU A 68 -7.71 19.48 -12.77
CA GLU A 68 -6.90 20.55 -13.38
C GLU A 68 -5.55 20.02 -13.89
N GLY A 69 -5.03 20.59 -14.98
CA GLY A 69 -3.82 20.13 -15.66
C GLY A 69 -4.06 19.05 -16.70
N GLU A 70 -2.99 18.62 -17.37
CA GLU A 70 -2.99 17.52 -18.32
C GLU A 70 -2.90 16.18 -17.58
N ASN A 71 -3.79 15.24 -17.93
CA ASN A 71 -3.89 13.93 -17.27
C ASN A 71 -3.95 14.02 -15.72
N PRO A 72 -4.90 14.79 -15.15
CA PRO A 72 -4.98 15.05 -13.71
C PRO A 72 -5.10 13.78 -12.85
N GLU A 73 -5.73 12.73 -13.39
CA GLU A 73 -5.85 11.45 -12.72
C GLU A 73 -4.49 10.73 -12.64
N LEU A 74 -3.72 10.68 -13.75
CA LEU A 74 -2.37 10.11 -13.74
C LEU A 74 -1.42 10.91 -12.86
N ARG A 75 -1.59 12.24 -12.83
CA ARG A 75 -0.83 13.13 -11.95
C ARG A 75 -1.05 12.80 -10.47
N THR A 76 -2.31 12.59 -10.08
CA THR A 76 -2.67 12.15 -8.72
C THR A 76 -2.01 10.82 -8.37
N LEU A 77 -2.03 9.86 -9.30
CA LEU A 77 -1.41 8.55 -9.10
C LEU A 77 0.11 8.63 -9.00
N PHE A 78 0.76 9.48 -9.81
CA PHE A 78 2.20 9.73 -9.76
C PHE A 78 2.64 10.22 -8.37
N PHE A 79 1.97 11.22 -7.82
CA PHE A 79 2.34 11.75 -6.50
C PHE A 79 2.04 10.76 -5.36
N ARG A 80 1.02 9.92 -5.49
CA ARG A 80 0.81 8.82 -4.53
C ARG A 80 1.94 7.78 -4.60
N CYS A 81 2.45 7.46 -5.79
CA CYS A 81 3.64 6.62 -5.93
C CYS A 81 4.88 7.28 -5.31
N ALA A 82 5.06 8.59 -5.50
CA ALA A 82 6.14 9.36 -4.86
C ALA A 82 6.05 9.30 -3.33
N GLN A 83 4.85 9.41 -2.77
CA GLN A 83 4.64 9.23 -1.33
C GLN A 83 5.03 7.82 -0.87
N LEU A 84 4.62 6.75 -1.55
CA LEU A 84 5.05 5.38 -1.22
C LEU A 84 6.58 5.23 -1.24
N LEU A 85 7.24 5.85 -2.24
CA LEU A 85 8.69 5.83 -2.38
C LEU A 85 9.37 6.56 -1.20
N SER A 86 8.86 7.75 -0.84
CA SER A 86 9.38 8.58 0.26
C SER A 86 9.30 7.89 1.63
N GLN A 87 8.35 6.97 1.80
CA GLN A 87 8.18 6.14 3.00
C GLN A 87 9.03 4.86 2.97
N GLY A 88 9.76 4.60 1.89
CA GLY A 88 10.63 3.41 1.78
C GLY A 88 9.88 2.09 1.60
N PHE A 89 8.59 2.11 1.24
CA PHE A 89 7.83 0.89 0.98
C PHE A 89 8.27 0.20 -0.30
N LEU A 90 8.03 -1.12 -0.39
CA LEU A 90 8.14 -1.95 -1.59
C LEU A 90 6.73 -2.31 -2.09
N PRO A 91 6.11 -1.52 -2.99
CA PRO A 91 4.72 -1.75 -3.38
C PRO A 91 4.57 -2.88 -4.39
N LEU A 92 3.47 -3.62 -4.25
CA LEU A 92 2.92 -4.53 -5.26
C LEU A 92 1.49 -4.11 -5.60
N PHE A 93 1.30 -3.55 -6.79
CA PHE A 93 -0.02 -3.18 -7.29
C PHE A 93 -0.74 -4.39 -7.89
N VAL A 94 -1.97 -4.63 -7.43
CA VAL A 94 -2.86 -5.67 -7.95
C VAL A 94 -4.08 -5.00 -8.60
N PHE A 95 -4.34 -5.40 -9.83
CA PHE A 95 -5.49 -4.92 -10.61
C PHE A 95 -6.63 -5.93 -10.58
N ASP A 96 -7.83 -5.41 -10.66
CA ASP A 96 -9.08 -6.16 -10.55
C ASP A 96 -9.39 -7.01 -11.80
N GLY A 97 -9.89 -8.22 -11.57
CA GLY A 97 -10.07 -9.31 -12.53
C GLY A 97 -11.30 -9.34 -13.41
N PRO A 98 -11.29 -10.14 -14.50
CA PRO A 98 -12.49 -10.39 -15.30
C PRO A 98 -13.53 -11.24 -14.54
N MET A 99 -13.10 -12.14 -13.64
CA MET A 99 -13.99 -13.01 -12.86
C MET A 99 -14.52 -12.35 -11.59
N ARG A 100 -14.33 -11.03 -11.43
CA ARG A 100 -14.99 -10.29 -10.35
C ARG A 100 -16.52 -10.37 -10.48
N PRO A 101 -17.27 -10.30 -9.38
CA PRO A 101 -18.73 -10.38 -9.43
C PRO A 101 -19.35 -9.34 -10.36
N ASP A 102 -20.48 -9.65 -11.00
CA ASP A 102 -21.21 -8.71 -11.86
C ASP A 102 -21.95 -7.64 -11.05
N ILE A 103 -22.24 -7.91 -9.78
CA ILE A 103 -22.98 -7.05 -8.86
C ILE A 103 -22.20 -6.99 -7.54
N LYS A 104 -21.94 -5.77 -7.04
CA LYS A 104 -21.34 -5.52 -5.71
C LYS A 104 -22.10 -4.37 -5.05
N ARG A 105 -22.48 -4.52 -3.79
CA ARG A 105 -23.26 -3.54 -3.00
C ARG A 105 -24.55 -3.08 -3.70
N GLY A 106 -25.24 -4.01 -4.36
CA GLY A 106 -26.48 -3.73 -5.09
C GLY A 106 -26.30 -2.94 -6.39
N LYS A 107 -25.07 -2.68 -6.84
CA LYS A 107 -24.78 -1.99 -8.11
C LYS A 107 -24.09 -2.95 -9.09
N ARG A 108 -24.44 -2.84 -10.37
CA ARG A 108 -23.73 -3.56 -11.44
C ARG A 108 -22.32 -3.00 -11.58
N ILE A 109 -21.31 -3.86 -11.58
CA ILE A 109 -19.91 -3.45 -11.72
C ILE A 109 -19.62 -3.24 -13.21
N ASN A 110 -19.05 -2.09 -13.56
CA ASN A 110 -18.51 -1.89 -14.90
C ASN A 110 -17.24 -2.74 -15.06
N LYS A 111 -17.22 -3.67 -16.03
CA LYS A 111 -16.07 -4.55 -16.34
C LYS A 111 -15.14 -4.00 -17.43
N SER A 112 -15.40 -2.81 -17.97
CA SER A 112 -14.53 -2.18 -18.96
C SER A 112 -13.12 -1.95 -18.41
N VAL A 113 -12.11 -2.05 -19.28
CA VAL A 113 -10.74 -1.68 -18.93
C VAL A 113 -10.69 -0.18 -18.68
N ASN A 114 -10.10 0.23 -17.55
CA ASN A 114 -9.91 1.65 -17.25
C ASN A 114 -8.81 2.21 -18.17
N LYS A 115 -9.05 3.36 -18.80
CA LYS A 115 -8.13 4.00 -19.75
C LYS A 115 -6.78 4.39 -19.10
N LEU A 116 -6.77 4.59 -17.78
CA LEU A 116 -5.59 4.96 -17.00
C LEU A 116 -4.62 3.79 -16.76
N VAL A 117 -5.03 2.55 -17.04
CA VAL A 117 -4.23 1.35 -16.73
C VAL A 117 -2.85 1.43 -17.38
N THR A 118 -2.78 1.74 -18.67
CA THR A 118 -1.51 1.80 -19.40
C THR A 118 -0.58 2.90 -18.86
N GLY A 119 -1.12 4.09 -18.60
CA GLY A 119 -0.34 5.20 -18.05
C GLY A 119 0.15 4.92 -16.62
N MET A 120 -0.71 4.34 -15.78
CA MET A 120 -0.33 3.94 -14.43
C MET A 120 0.75 2.86 -14.43
N GLN A 121 0.67 1.87 -15.32
CA GLN A 121 1.69 0.82 -15.43
C GLN A 121 3.06 1.40 -15.81
N ALA A 122 3.09 2.31 -16.78
CA ALA A 122 4.32 3.01 -17.16
C ALA A 122 4.92 3.81 -15.99
N ILE A 123 4.06 4.46 -15.18
CA ILE A 123 4.49 5.17 -13.97
C ILE A 123 5.04 4.19 -12.93
N ILE A 124 4.31 3.13 -12.58
CA ILE A 124 4.73 2.11 -11.61
C ILE A 124 6.10 1.52 -12.00
N GLU A 125 6.27 1.18 -13.28
CA GLU A 125 7.52 0.65 -13.81
C GLU A 125 8.68 1.64 -13.63
N ALA A 126 8.44 2.93 -13.90
CA ALA A 126 9.42 3.99 -13.68
C ALA A 126 9.81 4.16 -12.20
N PHE A 127 8.86 3.98 -11.29
CA PHE A 127 9.12 3.94 -9.84
C PHE A 127 9.85 2.67 -9.37
N GLY A 128 10.09 1.69 -10.25
CA GLY A 128 10.68 0.40 -9.88
C GLY A 128 9.78 -0.39 -8.92
N PHE A 129 8.47 -0.15 -8.98
CA PHE A 129 7.49 -0.85 -8.16
C PHE A 129 7.04 -2.13 -8.85
N GLU A 130 6.59 -3.09 -8.04
CA GLU A 130 5.99 -4.28 -8.58
C GLU A 130 4.54 -4.03 -8.93
N TYR A 131 4.16 -4.56 -10.07
CA TYR A 131 2.78 -4.75 -10.43
C TYR A 131 2.68 -6.03 -11.20
N ARG A 132 1.57 -6.74 -11.02
CA ARG A 132 1.34 -7.96 -11.78
C ARG A 132 0.46 -7.66 -12.96
N THR A 133 1.13 -7.34 -14.06
CA THR A 133 0.71 -7.72 -15.40
C THR A 133 1.52 -8.91 -15.86
N VAL A 134 0.86 -9.98 -16.27
CA VAL A 134 1.53 -11.04 -17.04
C VAL A 134 1.18 -10.86 -18.51
N LEU A 135 2.23 -11.00 -19.34
CA LEU A 135 2.35 -10.70 -20.76
C LEU A 135 1.13 -11.02 -21.66
N ALA A 136 0.86 -10.07 -22.55
CA ALA A 136 0.29 -10.18 -23.90
C ALA A 136 -1.11 -10.78 -24.14
N SER A 137 -1.77 -11.47 -23.21
CA SER A 137 -3.21 -11.76 -23.34
C SER A 137 -3.79 -12.25 -22.02
N PHE A 138 -4.48 -11.33 -21.33
CA PHE A 138 -5.08 -11.51 -20.01
C PHE A 138 -4.01 -11.71 -18.93
N ILE A 139 -3.96 -10.93 -17.85
CA ILE A 139 -4.40 -11.38 -16.52
C ILE A 139 -4.25 -10.21 -15.54
N LYS A 140 -5.35 -9.96 -14.85
CA LYS A 140 -5.54 -9.18 -13.62
C LYS A 140 -5.54 -10.17 -12.44
N ALA A 141 -5.82 -9.78 -11.19
CA ALA A 141 -6.33 -10.74 -10.20
C ALA A 141 -7.39 -11.63 -10.87
N PRO A 142 -7.51 -12.92 -10.59
CA PRO A 142 -8.53 -13.72 -11.26
C PRO A 142 -9.94 -13.15 -11.03
N GLY A 143 -10.25 -12.86 -9.77
CA GLY A 143 -11.46 -12.18 -9.31
C GLY A 143 -11.16 -10.77 -8.82
N GLU A 144 -11.29 -10.53 -7.53
CA GLU A 144 -11.07 -9.20 -6.93
C GLU A 144 -9.62 -9.02 -6.46
N ALA A 145 -9.07 -7.83 -6.70
CA ALA A 145 -7.72 -7.45 -6.28
C ALA A 145 -7.57 -7.58 -4.76
N GLU A 146 -8.59 -7.16 -4.01
CA GLU A 146 -8.71 -7.41 -2.59
C GLU A 146 -8.37 -8.92 -2.32
N ALA A 147 -9.18 -9.86 -2.83
CA ALA A 147 -9.05 -11.29 -2.51
C ALA A 147 -7.65 -11.86 -2.80
N GLU A 148 -7.06 -11.40 -3.90
CA GLU A 148 -5.71 -11.78 -4.31
C GLU A 148 -4.66 -11.21 -3.34
N LEU A 149 -4.77 -9.94 -2.95
CA LEU A 149 -3.87 -9.31 -1.96
C LEU A 149 -3.91 -10.05 -0.63
N ALA A 150 -5.08 -10.55 -0.21
CA ALA A 150 -5.18 -11.49 0.91
C ALA A 150 -4.22 -12.62 0.65
N PHE A 151 -4.49 -13.39 -0.40
CA PHE A 151 -3.74 -14.60 -0.68
C PHE A 151 -2.23 -14.37 -0.62
N LEU A 152 -1.74 -13.28 -1.23
CA LEU A 152 -0.34 -12.87 -1.24
C LEU A 152 0.22 -12.55 0.15
N ASN A 153 -0.57 -11.95 1.03
CA ASN A 153 -0.18 -11.74 2.41
C ASN A 153 -0.08 -13.08 3.17
N ARG A 154 -0.93 -14.09 2.90
CA ARG A 154 -0.82 -15.44 3.51
C ARG A 154 0.53 -16.07 3.27
N ILE A 155 0.87 -16.10 1.99
CA ILE A 155 2.00 -16.88 1.50
C ILE A 155 3.31 -16.12 1.68
N GLY A 156 3.25 -14.92 2.26
CA GLY A 156 4.42 -14.11 2.57
C GLY A 156 5.03 -13.41 1.36
N VAL A 157 4.29 -13.21 0.26
CA VAL A 157 4.72 -12.36 -0.86
C VAL A 157 4.73 -10.89 -0.44
N ILE A 158 3.75 -10.46 0.35
CA ILE A 158 3.65 -9.11 0.92
C ILE A 158 3.49 -9.15 2.44
N ASP A 159 3.95 -8.11 3.13
CA ASP A 159 3.92 -7.99 4.58
C ASP A 159 2.68 -7.26 5.10
N GLY A 160 2.03 -6.43 4.26
CA GLY A 160 0.80 -5.72 4.61
C GLY A 160 0.01 -5.28 3.38
N ILE A 161 -1.21 -4.82 3.61
CA ILE A 161 -2.14 -4.38 2.55
C ILE A 161 -2.58 -2.95 2.84
N LEU A 162 -2.50 -2.08 1.84
CA LEU A 162 -3.01 -0.72 1.90
C LEU A 162 -4.50 -0.73 1.57
N SER A 163 -5.35 -0.44 2.56
CA SER A 163 -6.82 -0.56 2.42
C SER A 163 -7.59 0.76 2.48
N ASP A 164 -6.93 1.91 2.63
CA ASP A 164 -7.59 3.23 2.70
C ASP A 164 -6.75 4.30 1.98
N ASP A 165 -7.44 5.28 1.40
CA ASP A 165 -6.96 6.27 0.45
C ASP A 165 -6.88 7.69 1.03
N SER A 166 -7.18 7.88 2.33
CA SER A 166 -6.95 9.17 2.97
C SER A 166 -5.45 9.39 3.16
N ALA A 167 -4.81 10.14 2.24
CA ALA A 167 -3.42 10.62 2.21
C ALA A 167 -2.37 9.66 2.78
N ILE A 168 -1.34 9.24 2.03
CA ILE A 168 -0.38 8.23 2.53
C ILE A 168 0.26 8.59 3.89
N GLU A 169 0.34 9.88 4.24
CA GLU A 169 0.71 10.40 5.57
C GLU A 169 -0.25 10.03 6.71
N LYS A 170 -1.54 9.85 6.42
CA LYS A 170 -2.60 9.35 7.31
C LYS A 170 -2.99 7.90 7.01
N ALA A 171 -2.45 7.31 5.95
CA ALA A 171 -2.76 5.96 5.56
C ALA A 171 -2.25 5.01 6.63
N LYS A 172 -3.20 4.41 7.34
CA LYS A 172 -2.92 3.34 8.28
C LYS A 172 -2.57 2.13 7.43
N VAL A 173 -1.30 1.73 7.43
CA VAL A 173 -0.94 0.38 6.98
C VAL A 173 -1.58 -0.57 7.96
N ILE A 174 -2.66 -1.23 7.54
CA ILE A 174 -3.41 -2.08 8.46
C ILE A 174 -2.89 -3.50 8.34
N THR A 175 -2.10 -3.91 9.33
CA THR A 175 -1.75 -5.30 9.56
C THR A 175 -2.79 -5.90 10.50
N TYR A 176 -3.76 -6.64 9.95
CA TYR A 176 -4.76 -7.34 10.78
C TYR A 176 -4.24 -8.72 11.19
N THR A 177 -3.99 -8.92 12.48
CA THR A 177 -3.84 -10.26 13.06
C THR A 177 -5.22 -10.80 13.42
N LEU A 178 -5.56 -12.02 12.99
CA LEU A 178 -6.73 -12.77 13.46
C LEU A 178 -6.30 -13.88 14.43
N PRO A 179 -7.04 -14.13 15.52
CA PRO A 179 -8.18 -13.34 16.01
C PRO A 179 -7.77 -11.91 16.37
N HIS A 180 -8.65 -10.94 16.09
CA HIS A 180 -8.34 -9.55 16.42
C HIS A 180 -8.19 -9.41 17.95
N PRO A 181 -7.07 -8.87 18.47
CA PRO A 181 -6.76 -8.87 19.90
C PRO A 181 -7.87 -8.27 20.78
N GLU A 182 -8.54 -7.23 20.28
CA GLU A 182 -9.61 -6.55 21.04
C GLU A 182 -10.97 -7.27 21.02
N PHE A 183 -11.27 -8.06 19.98
CA PHE A 183 -12.64 -8.54 19.74
C PHE A 183 -12.81 -10.05 19.76
N HIS A 184 -11.70 -10.80 19.71
CA HIS A 184 -11.69 -12.27 19.68
C HIS A 184 -12.61 -12.85 18.59
N LEU A 185 -12.66 -12.19 17.44
CA LEU A 185 -13.42 -12.63 16.26
C LEU A 185 -12.47 -13.26 15.26
N ASP A 186 -12.81 -14.44 14.78
CA ASP A 186 -12.07 -15.16 13.74
C ASP A 186 -12.63 -14.86 12.34
N ARG A 187 -11.99 -15.42 11.30
CA ARG A 187 -12.41 -15.24 9.90
C ARG A 187 -13.88 -15.65 9.70
N GLU A 188 -14.27 -16.79 10.25
CA GLU A 188 -15.64 -17.35 10.13
C GLU A 188 -16.67 -16.42 10.76
N ASP A 189 -16.32 -15.82 11.90
CA ASP A 189 -17.18 -14.88 12.62
C ASP A 189 -17.42 -13.61 11.79
N LEU A 190 -16.37 -13.09 11.16
CA LEU A 190 -16.45 -11.90 10.34
C LEU A 190 -17.21 -12.13 9.03
N ILE A 191 -17.05 -13.29 8.41
CA ILE A 191 -17.85 -13.70 7.24
C ILE A 191 -19.32 -13.75 7.62
N PHE A 192 -19.64 -14.36 8.76
CA PHE A 192 -21.01 -14.44 9.25
C PHE A 192 -21.58 -13.06 9.58
N ILE A 193 -20.80 -12.19 10.21
CA ILE A 193 -21.20 -10.79 10.47
C ILE A 193 -21.51 -10.06 9.15
N ALA A 194 -20.73 -10.29 8.09
CA ALA A 194 -20.99 -9.71 6.77
C ALA A 194 -22.28 -10.25 6.13
N LEU A 195 -22.60 -11.54 6.33
CA LEU A 195 -23.87 -12.13 5.90
C LEU A 195 -25.06 -11.53 6.66
N CYS A 196 -24.93 -11.29 7.96
CA CYS A 196 -26.00 -10.73 8.77
C CYS A 196 -26.21 -9.23 8.55
N SER A 197 -25.13 -8.45 8.57
CA SER A 197 -25.18 -6.97 8.59
C SER A 197 -25.11 -6.34 7.20
N GLY A 198 -24.89 -7.15 6.16
CA GLY A 198 -24.70 -6.71 4.79
C GLY A 198 -23.23 -6.45 4.51
N GLY A 199 -22.74 -7.10 3.47
CA GLY A 199 -21.38 -6.96 2.99
C GLY A 199 -21.33 -6.63 1.50
N ASP A 200 -20.20 -6.92 0.87
CA ASP A 200 -19.98 -6.54 -0.53
C ASP A 200 -20.85 -7.33 -1.52
N TYR A 201 -21.17 -8.59 -1.23
CA TYR A 201 -21.80 -9.51 -2.18
C TYR A 201 -23.29 -9.81 -1.94
N GLY A 202 -23.90 -9.33 -0.86
CA GLY A 202 -25.25 -9.76 -0.48
C GLY A 202 -26.00 -8.77 0.39
N SER A 203 -27.33 -8.91 0.40
CA SER A 203 -28.22 -8.15 1.27
C SER A 203 -28.08 -8.58 2.73
N SER A 204 -28.23 -7.63 3.65
CA SER A 204 -28.29 -7.90 5.08
C SER A 204 -29.61 -8.54 5.50
N LEU A 205 -29.61 -9.17 6.66
CA LEU A 205 -30.84 -9.43 7.40
C LEU A 205 -31.42 -8.07 7.85
N THR A 206 -32.69 -7.84 7.54
CA THR A 206 -33.39 -6.61 7.93
C THR A 206 -33.36 -6.46 9.46
N ASN A 207 -32.99 -5.28 9.95
CA ASN A 207 -32.85 -4.98 11.39
C ASN A 207 -31.80 -5.81 12.16
N CYS A 208 -30.92 -6.55 11.48
CA CYS A 208 -29.78 -7.20 12.12
C CYS A 208 -28.58 -6.24 12.18
N GLY A 209 -28.48 -5.49 13.28
CA GLY A 209 -27.38 -4.56 13.51
C GLY A 209 -26.08 -5.26 13.92
N ILE A 210 -24.95 -4.58 13.72
CA ILE A 210 -23.60 -5.10 13.97
C ILE A 210 -23.41 -5.72 15.38
N LYS A 211 -24.03 -5.13 16.42
CA LYS A 211 -23.94 -5.66 17.80
C LYS A 211 -24.60 -7.03 17.95
N ILE A 212 -25.74 -7.23 17.29
CA ILE A 212 -26.46 -8.51 17.29
C ILE A 212 -25.64 -9.54 16.48
N SER A 213 -25.16 -9.15 15.30
CA SER A 213 -24.31 -10.01 14.46
C SER A 213 -23.05 -10.47 15.18
N CYS A 214 -22.36 -9.58 15.90
CA CYS A 214 -21.19 -9.94 16.72
C CYS A 214 -21.56 -10.88 17.88
N GLY A 215 -22.70 -10.66 18.53
CA GLY A 215 -23.19 -11.54 19.60
C GLY A 215 -23.50 -12.95 19.07
N LEU A 216 -24.16 -13.06 17.93
CA LEU A 216 -24.43 -14.34 17.26
C LEU A 216 -23.14 -15.03 16.78
N ALA A 217 -22.16 -14.27 16.27
CA ALA A 217 -20.84 -14.82 15.94
C ALA A 217 -20.17 -15.43 17.18
N ARG A 218 -20.14 -14.70 18.30
CA ARG A 218 -19.59 -15.18 19.59
C ARG A 218 -20.32 -16.39 20.15
N ALA A 219 -21.63 -16.51 19.88
CA ALA A 219 -22.42 -17.70 20.20
C ALA A 219 -22.08 -18.92 19.29
N GLY A 220 -21.15 -18.78 18.33
CA GLY A 220 -20.62 -19.88 17.52
C GLY A 220 -21.35 -20.12 16.20
N PHE A 221 -22.37 -19.32 15.86
CA PHE A 221 -23.18 -19.52 14.65
C PHE A 221 -22.37 -19.36 13.36
N GLY A 222 -21.38 -18.45 13.34
CA GLY A 222 -20.51 -18.25 12.18
C GLY A 222 -19.62 -19.47 11.93
N LYS A 223 -18.93 -19.96 12.97
CA LYS A 223 -18.06 -21.14 12.91
C LYS A 223 -18.82 -22.40 12.48
N SER A 224 -20.00 -22.65 13.05
CA SER A 224 -20.80 -23.82 12.68
C SER A 224 -21.26 -23.75 11.23
N LEU A 225 -21.67 -22.57 10.75
CA LEU A 225 -22.11 -22.35 9.38
C LEU A 225 -20.97 -22.58 8.38
N CYS A 226 -19.81 -21.95 8.62
CA CYS A 226 -18.64 -22.10 7.76
C CYS A 226 -18.16 -23.56 7.71
N LYS A 227 -18.12 -24.25 8.86
CA LYS A 227 -17.75 -25.67 8.92
C LYS A 227 -18.69 -26.54 8.08
N ALA A 228 -20.00 -26.34 8.17
CA ALA A 228 -20.96 -27.09 7.36
C ALA A 228 -20.80 -26.82 5.87
N ALA A 229 -20.61 -25.56 5.47
CA ALA A 229 -20.40 -25.18 4.07
C ALA A 229 -19.09 -25.71 3.47
N ILE A 230 -18.06 -25.93 4.29
CA ILE A 230 -16.80 -26.54 3.86
C ILE A 230 -16.97 -28.05 3.65
N ASN A 231 -17.64 -28.72 4.57
CA ASN A 231 -17.74 -30.18 4.61
C ASN A 231 -18.81 -30.76 3.68
N HIS A 232 -19.75 -29.95 3.20
CA HIS A 232 -20.85 -30.40 2.36
C HIS A 232 -20.94 -29.60 1.05
N PRO A 233 -21.21 -30.26 -0.09
CA PRO A 233 -21.50 -29.57 -1.34
C PRO A 233 -22.69 -28.61 -1.20
N LYS A 234 -22.66 -27.49 -1.93
CA LYS A 234 -23.65 -26.40 -1.88
C LYS A 234 -25.10 -26.88 -2.02
N ASP A 235 -25.35 -27.84 -2.91
CA ASP A 235 -26.71 -28.31 -3.21
C ASP A 235 -27.03 -29.68 -2.57
N SER A 236 -26.25 -30.06 -1.54
CA SER A 236 -26.44 -31.35 -0.87
C SER A 236 -27.66 -31.35 0.09
N PRO A 237 -28.41 -32.47 0.17
CA PRO A 237 -29.51 -32.63 1.13
C PRO A 237 -29.07 -32.46 2.60
N GLN A 238 -27.82 -32.85 2.90
CA GLN A 238 -27.21 -32.73 4.22
C GLN A 238 -27.03 -31.27 4.61
N LEU A 239 -26.50 -30.43 3.71
CA LEU A 239 -26.37 -29.00 3.96
C LEU A 239 -27.74 -28.35 4.15
N ASN A 240 -28.73 -28.68 3.31
CA ASN A 240 -30.09 -28.15 3.45
C ASN A 240 -30.75 -28.53 4.78
N THR A 241 -30.49 -29.74 5.28
CA THR A 241 -31.00 -30.19 6.58
C THR A 241 -30.30 -29.46 7.73
N PHE A 242 -28.98 -29.32 7.65
CA PHE A 242 -28.21 -28.52 8.60
C PHE A 242 -28.69 -27.07 8.65
N LEU A 243 -28.86 -26.41 7.50
CA LEU A 243 -29.29 -25.00 7.44
C LEU A 243 -30.67 -24.78 8.06
N ARG A 244 -31.61 -25.72 7.88
CA ARG A 244 -32.92 -25.67 8.53
C ARG A 244 -32.80 -25.71 10.06
N GLN A 245 -32.01 -26.65 10.58
CA GLN A 245 -31.78 -26.78 12.02
C GLN A 245 -31.03 -25.58 12.60
N TRP A 246 -29.98 -25.14 11.90
CA TRP A 246 -29.16 -23.99 12.27
C TRP A 246 -29.97 -22.70 12.29
N ARG A 247 -30.87 -22.46 11.32
CA ARG A 247 -31.80 -21.32 11.33
C ARG A 247 -32.77 -21.36 12.51
N ALA A 248 -33.28 -22.54 12.85
CA ALA A 248 -34.17 -22.71 14.00
C ALA A 248 -33.45 -22.35 15.31
N GLN A 249 -32.21 -22.83 15.47
CA GLN A 249 -31.35 -22.50 16.62
C GLN A 249 -31.02 -21.00 16.67
N LEU A 250 -30.68 -20.40 15.53
CA LEU A 250 -30.39 -18.96 15.43
C LEU A 250 -31.61 -18.12 15.82
N SER A 251 -32.80 -18.51 15.35
CA SER A 251 -34.05 -17.85 15.69
C SER A 251 -34.40 -18.01 17.17
N GLN A 252 -34.16 -19.19 17.74
CA GLN A 252 -34.35 -19.44 19.17
C GLN A 252 -33.40 -18.59 20.02
N GLU A 253 -32.14 -18.48 19.63
CA GLU A 253 -31.17 -17.64 20.32
C GLU A 253 -31.56 -16.17 20.24
N LEU A 254 -32.02 -15.68 19.08
CA LEU A 254 -32.55 -14.33 18.95
C LEU A 254 -33.74 -14.06 19.88
N ARG A 255 -34.63 -15.04 20.10
CA ARG A 255 -35.79 -14.88 21.01
C ARG A 255 -35.40 -14.92 22.49
N THR A 256 -34.46 -15.79 22.84
CA THR A 256 -34.18 -16.14 24.24
C THR A 256 -32.95 -15.46 24.80
N ASN A 257 -31.98 -15.12 23.95
CA ASN A 257 -30.63 -14.72 24.33
C ASN A 257 -30.02 -15.68 25.35
N SER A 258 -30.16 -16.99 25.11
CA SER A 258 -29.78 -18.02 26.08
C SER A 258 -28.28 -18.09 26.31
N SER A 259 -27.47 -17.71 25.31
CA SER A 259 -26.01 -17.61 25.42
C SER A 259 -25.54 -16.37 26.18
N GLY A 260 -26.39 -15.35 26.31
CA GLY A 260 -26.06 -14.08 26.94
C GLY A 260 -25.16 -13.15 26.10
N PHE A 261 -24.84 -13.51 24.85
CA PHE A 261 -23.97 -12.69 24.00
C PHE A 261 -24.71 -11.56 23.25
N LEU A 262 -26.03 -11.62 23.13
CA LEU A 262 -26.81 -10.56 22.47
C LEU A 262 -27.06 -9.38 23.42
N PRO A 263 -27.12 -8.14 22.91
CA PRO A 263 -27.41 -6.97 23.74
C PRO A 263 -28.83 -6.99 24.33
N HIS A 264 -29.77 -7.64 23.66
CA HIS A 264 -31.16 -7.84 24.09
C HIS A 264 -31.82 -8.94 23.26
N LYS A 265 -32.92 -9.50 23.77
CA LYS A 265 -33.79 -10.41 23.03
C LYS A 265 -34.42 -9.68 21.84
N SER A 266 -34.38 -10.29 20.68
CA SER A 266 -34.80 -9.72 19.40
C SER A 266 -35.83 -10.61 18.68
N PRO A 267 -37.04 -10.83 19.27
CA PRO A 267 -38.03 -11.75 18.71
C PRO A 267 -38.51 -11.34 17.32
N LYS A 268 -38.71 -10.04 17.06
CA LYS A 268 -39.09 -9.53 15.73
C LYS A 268 -38.07 -9.89 14.64
N LEU A 269 -36.77 -9.86 14.99
CA LEU A 269 -35.71 -10.26 14.06
C LEU A 269 -35.73 -11.77 13.82
N ALA A 270 -36.00 -12.57 14.87
CA ALA A 270 -36.18 -14.01 14.75
C ALA A 270 -37.33 -14.38 13.80
N ASP A 271 -38.44 -13.63 13.85
CA ASP A 271 -39.58 -13.80 12.94
C ASP A 271 -39.26 -13.40 11.49
N SER A 272 -38.29 -12.50 11.28
CA SER A 272 -37.94 -11.99 9.95
C SER A 272 -36.80 -12.75 9.26
N VAL A 273 -36.24 -13.81 9.86
CA VAL A 273 -35.16 -14.60 9.22
C VAL A 273 -35.76 -15.39 8.05
N PRO A 274 -35.39 -15.11 6.79
CA PRO A 274 -35.98 -15.79 5.65
C PRO A 274 -35.41 -17.21 5.49
N GLU A 275 -36.18 -18.12 4.88
CA GLU A 275 -35.72 -19.49 4.63
C GLU A 275 -34.52 -19.56 3.66
N THR A 276 -34.38 -18.53 2.82
CA THR A 276 -33.28 -18.35 1.88
C THR A 276 -31.99 -17.89 2.56
N PHE A 277 -32.03 -17.50 3.84
CA PHE A 277 -30.82 -17.15 4.59
C PHE A 277 -30.13 -18.41 5.13
N PRO A 278 -28.79 -18.46 5.12
CA PRO A 278 -27.88 -17.55 4.43
C PRO A 278 -27.80 -17.86 2.93
N ASP A 279 -27.51 -16.86 2.11
CA ASP A 279 -27.19 -17.10 0.69
C ASP A 279 -25.86 -17.85 0.61
N ILE A 280 -25.93 -19.14 0.25
CA ILE A 280 -24.76 -20.03 0.18
C ILE A 280 -23.79 -19.60 -0.93
N LYS A 281 -24.25 -18.95 -2.01
CA LYS A 281 -23.35 -18.41 -3.03
C LYS A 281 -22.50 -17.29 -2.43
N VAL A 282 -23.12 -16.40 -1.64
CA VAL A 282 -22.41 -15.30 -0.96
C VAL A 282 -21.45 -15.85 0.09
N LEU A 283 -21.86 -16.84 0.89
CA LEU A 283 -20.99 -17.49 1.86
C LEU A 283 -19.75 -18.11 1.18
N LEU A 284 -19.94 -18.83 0.08
CA LEU A 284 -18.85 -19.45 -0.67
C LEU A 284 -17.94 -18.42 -1.35
N ALA A 285 -18.45 -17.28 -1.79
CA ALA A 285 -17.63 -16.20 -2.33
C ALA A 285 -16.60 -15.68 -1.30
N TYR A 286 -16.95 -15.64 -0.01
CA TYR A 286 -16.01 -15.30 1.06
C TYR A 286 -15.11 -16.46 1.51
N LEU A 287 -15.65 -17.68 1.56
CA LEU A 287 -14.89 -18.85 2.01
C LEU A 287 -13.85 -19.32 1.00
N ARG A 288 -14.20 -19.27 -0.29
CA ARG A 288 -13.40 -19.73 -1.43
C ARG A 288 -13.38 -18.66 -2.52
N PRO A 289 -12.76 -17.49 -2.25
CA PRO A 289 -12.69 -16.42 -3.23
C PRO A 289 -11.85 -16.83 -4.43
N VAL A 290 -12.20 -16.30 -5.61
CA VAL A 290 -11.46 -16.55 -6.85
C VAL A 290 -10.13 -15.80 -6.81
N THR A 291 -9.07 -16.55 -6.56
CA THR A 291 -7.66 -16.12 -6.44
C THR A 291 -6.75 -17.00 -7.29
N SER A 292 -5.50 -16.61 -7.48
CA SER A 292 -4.54 -17.43 -8.23
C SER A 292 -4.34 -18.81 -7.59
N GLU A 293 -4.37 -18.92 -6.26
CA GLU A 293 -4.34 -20.23 -5.57
C GLU A 293 -5.51 -21.13 -5.96
N THR A 294 -6.73 -20.60 -5.88
CA THR A 294 -7.93 -21.39 -6.19
C THR A 294 -8.02 -21.82 -7.65
N LEU A 295 -7.25 -21.17 -8.54
CA LEU A 295 -7.12 -21.54 -9.93
C LEU A 295 -5.90 -22.42 -10.22
N GLY A 296 -5.10 -22.77 -9.20
CA GLY A 296 -3.85 -23.54 -9.36
C GLY A 296 -2.79 -22.77 -10.16
N ARG A 297 -2.73 -21.44 -9.94
CA ARG A 297 -1.83 -20.51 -10.65
C ARG A 297 -0.90 -19.74 -9.70
N SER A 298 -0.53 -20.36 -8.58
CA SER A 298 0.32 -19.74 -7.54
C SER A 298 1.74 -19.46 -8.05
N GLU A 299 2.21 -20.22 -9.04
CA GLU A 299 3.54 -20.11 -9.66
C GLU A 299 3.83 -18.72 -10.22
N ARG A 300 2.77 -17.94 -10.49
CA ARG A 300 2.86 -16.54 -10.93
C ARG A 300 3.59 -15.63 -9.96
N TYR A 301 3.78 -16.03 -8.71
CA TYR A 301 4.44 -15.22 -7.69
C TYR A 301 5.74 -15.82 -7.20
N ASP A 302 6.18 -16.95 -7.78
CA ASP A 302 7.38 -17.67 -7.37
C ASP A 302 8.63 -16.80 -7.50
N ASP A 303 8.67 -15.90 -8.49
CA ASP A 303 9.78 -14.97 -8.67
C ASP A 303 9.89 -13.94 -7.54
N LEU A 304 8.85 -13.71 -6.74
CA LEU A 304 8.84 -12.83 -5.56
C LEU A 304 8.89 -13.60 -4.23
N LEU A 305 8.96 -14.93 -4.27
CA LEU A 305 9.10 -15.80 -3.10
C LEU A 305 10.56 -16.23 -2.94
N VAL A 306 11.08 -16.14 -1.71
CA VAL A 306 12.47 -16.51 -1.38
C VAL A 306 12.68 -18.03 -1.30
N ASN A 307 11.59 -18.83 -1.34
CA ASN A 307 11.60 -20.24 -0.92
C ASN A 307 12.22 -21.24 -1.91
N ASN A 308 12.68 -20.82 -3.09
CA ASN A 308 13.15 -21.74 -4.15
C ASN A 308 14.67 -21.66 -4.43
N GLY A 309 15.49 -21.15 -3.49
CA GLY A 309 16.95 -21.08 -3.67
C GLY A 309 17.42 -20.14 -4.79
N GLY A 310 16.52 -19.34 -5.37
CA GLY A 310 16.82 -18.30 -6.36
C GLY A 310 17.07 -16.93 -5.71
N GLN A 311 17.56 -15.97 -6.50
CA GLN A 311 17.67 -14.57 -6.08
C GLN A 311 16.28 -13.98 -5.76
N ASP A 312 16.16 -13.32 -4.61
CA ASP A 312 14.93 -12.64 -4.18
C ASP A 312 14.47 -11.61 -5.24
N GLY A 313 13.28 -11.81 -5.81
CA GLY A 313 12.77 -10.95 -6.89
C GLY A 313 12.58 -9.50 -6.49
N TRP A 314 12.40 -9.21 -5.20
CA TRP A 314 12.32 -7.85 -4.66
C TRP A 314 13.65 -7.09 -4.73
N LEU A 315 14.70 -7.73 -5.21
CA LEU A 315 16.01 -7.13 -5.48
C LEU A 315 16.24 -6.81 -6.95
N LYS A 316 15.28 -7.11 -7.85
CA LYS A 316 15.47 -6.92 -9.29
C LYS A 316 15.19 -5.51 -9.80
N LYS A 317 14.32 -4.75 -9.11
CA LYS A 317 13.87 -3.43 -9.55
C LYS A 317 14.24 -2.34 -8.55
N ASP A 318 14.67 -1.20 -9.11
CA ASP A 318 14.90 0.07 -8.43
C ASP A 318 14.28 1.20 -9.29
N PRO A 319 13.95 2.37 -8.70
CA PRO A 319 13.39 3.48 -9.47
C PRO A 319 14.38 4.01 -10.51
N SER A 320 13.88 4.24 -11.73
CA SER A 320 14.64 4.83 -12.83
C SER A 320 14.34 6.32 -12.94
N LEU A 321 15.31 7.15 -12.52
CA LEU A 321 15.18 8.61 -12.62
C LEU A 321 15.00 9.10 -14.07
N PRO A 322 15.74 8.61 -15.08
CA PRO A 322 15.52 9.01 -16.46
C PRO A 322 14.12 8.63 -16.96
N MET A 323 13.66 7.41 -16.65
CA MET A 323 12.35 6.95 -17.10
C MET A 323 11.21 7.72 -16.41
N LEU A 324 11.37 8.08 -15.13
CA LEU A 324 10.45 8.96 -14.43
C LEU A 324 10.39 10.33 -15.09
N ALA A 325 11.54 10.93 -15.43
CA ALA A 325 11.60 12.22 -16.09
C ALA A 325 10.92 12.18 -17.46
N GLU A 326 11.19 11.15 -18.27
CA GLU A 326 10.51 10.93 -19.56
C GLU A 326 8.99 10.84 -19.39
N LYS A 327 8.49 10.11 -18.37
CA LYS A 327 7.05 9.99 -18.14
C LYS A 327 6.43 11.31 -17.68
N CYS A 328 7.14 12.09 -16.86
CA CYS A 328 6.69 13.42 -16.48
C CYS A 328 6.60 14.35 -17.69
N GLU A 329 7.63 14.33 -18.54
CA GLU A 329 7.64 15.08 -19.79
C GLU A 329 6.55 14.64 -20.75
N PHE A 330 6.23 13.35 -20.80
CA PHE A 330 5.18 12.87 -21.68
C PHE A 330 3.77 13.22 -21.17
N TYR A 331 3.49 12.93 -19.89
CA TYR A 331 2.11 12.98 -19.37
C TYR A 331 1.66 14.32 -18.80
N PHE A 332 2.56 15.20 -18.39
CA PHE A 332 2.17 16.37 -17.59
C PHE A 332 2.56 17.68 -18.25
N GLU A 333 1.71 18.70 -18.08
CA GLU A 333 1.89 20.05 -18.60
C GLU A 333 3.17 20.72 -18.09
N TRP A 334 3.60 20.38 -16.88
CA TRP A 334 4.82 20.90 -16.23
C TRP A 334 6.08 20.10 -16.61
N GLY A 335 5.99 19.20 -17.59
CA GLY A 335 7.01 18.22 -17.95
C GLY A 335 8.26 18.77 -18.65
N PHE A 336 8.74 19.98 -18.33
CA PHE A 336 10.01 20.50 -18.83
C PHE A 336 11.13 20.36 -17.80
N MET A 337 12.38 20.33 -18.28
CA MET A 337 13.57 19.93 -17.52
C MET A 337 13.69 20.59 -16.13
N GLU A 338 13.60 21.93 -16.08
CA GLU A 338 13.75 22.69 -14.83
C GLU A 338 12.67 22.32 -13.81
N SER A 339 11.41 22.24 -14.23
CA SER A 339 10.29 21.88 -13.36
C SER A 339 10.33 20.42 -12.90
N ILE A 340 10.75 19.51 -13.78
CA ILE A 340 10.94 18.09 -13.41
C ILE A 340 12.01 17.99 -12.33
N ILE A 341 13.19 18.56 -12.55
CA ILE A 341 14.31 18.50 -11.59
C ILE A 341 13.90 19.14 -10.26
N LYS A 342 13.24 20.28 -10.31
CA LYS A 342 12.74 20.99 -9.12
C LYS A 342 11.75 20.14 -8.34
N ARG A 343 10.77 19.52 -8.99
CA ARG A 343 9.79 18.63 -8.33
C ARG A 343 10.43 17.35 -7.83
N PHE A 344 11.37 16.77 -8.56
CA PHE A 344 12.06 15.56 -8.12
C PHE A 344 12.88 15.83 -6.86
N ARG A 345 13.50 17.01 -6.78
CA ARG A 345 14.20 17.48 -5.57
C ARG A 345 13.29 17.51 -4.34
N THR A 346 12.02 17.86 -4.48
CA THR A 346 11.08 17.95 -3.36
C THR A 346 10.41 16.62 -3.01
N VAL A 347 9.95 15.83 -4.00
CA VAL A 347 9.11 14.66 -3.73
C VAL A 347 9.70 13.30 -4.10
N ILE A 348 10.76 13.25 -4.93
CA ILE A 348 11.34 11.98 -5.42
C ILE A 348 12.67 11.65 -4.74
N PHE A 349 13.58 12.62 -4.64
CA PHE A 349 14.97 12.36 -4.27
C PHE A 349 15.13 11.74 -2.87
N GLN A 350 14.33 12.14 -1.88
CA GLN A 350 14.37 11.49 -0.56
C GLN A 350 14.09 9.99 -0.66
N GLY A 351 13.03 9.62 -1.38
CA GLY A 351 12.66 8.22 -1.56
C GLY A 351 13.69 7.42 -2.37
N VAL A 352 14.29 8.04 -3.40
CA VAL A 352 15.39 7.44 -4.15
C VAL A 352 16.62 7.23 -3.27
N VAL A 353 16.97 8.18 -2.40
CA VAL A 353 18.07 8.04 -1.43
C VAL A 353 17.83 6.87 -0.49
N LEU A 354 16.59 6.67 -0.01
CA LEU A 354 16.23 5.49 0.79
C LEU A 354 16.45 4.18 0.02
N ARG A 355 16.08 4.14 -1.27
CA ARG A 355 16.31 2.97 -2.14
C ARG A 355 17.79 2.73 -2.41
N ILE A 356 18.58 3.77 -2.63
CA ILE A 356 20.04 3.67 -2.82
C ILE A 356 20.70 3.12 -1.55
N MET A 357 20.36 3.65 -0.37
CA MET A 357 20.89 3.14 0.90
C MET A 357 20.52 1.67 1.12
N ARG A 358 19.24 1.30 0.87
CA ARG A 358 18.80 -0.10 0.91
C ARG A 358 19.64 -0.97 -0.03
N ARG A 359 19.84 -0.56 -1.28
CA ARG A 359 20.63 -1.29 -2.29
C ARG A 359 22.08 -1.47 -1.83
N ALA A 360 22.70 -0.42 -1.30
CA ALA A 360 24.07 -0.46 -0.79
C ALA A 360 24.23 -1.49 0.34
N VAL A 361 23.29 -1.55 1.28
CA VAL A 361 23.30 -2.55 2.35
C VAL A 361 23.16 -3.97 1.80
N LEU A 362 22.24 -4.19 0.86
CA LEU A 362 22.03 -5.51 0.25
C LEU A 362 23.26 -6.02 -0.50
N LEU A 363 23.92 -5.17 -1.29
CA LEU A 363 25.15 -5.52 -2.02
C LEU A 363 26.30 -5.89 -1.08
N ARG A 364 26.40 -5.20 0.06
CA ARG A 364 27.40 -5.54 1.09
C ARG A 364 27.13 -6.90 1.72
N GLN A 365 25.86 -7.21 2.02
CA GLN A 365 25.49 -8.49 2.61
C GLN A 365 25.73 -9.68 1.67
N SER A 366 25.57 -9.50 0.36
CA SER A 366 25.86 -10.55 -0.62
C SER A 366 27.36 -10.76 -0.90
N GLN A 367 28.26 -10.11 -0.15
CA GLN A 367 29.71 -10.09 -0.41
C GLN A 367 30.06 -9.70 -1.85
N ALA A 368 29.17 -8.99 -2.54
CA ALA A 368 29.40 -8.55 -3.90
C ALA A 368 30.44 -7.44 -3.97
N PHE A 369 30.74 -6.79 -2.83
CA PHE A 369 31.75 -5.75 -2.71
C PHE A 369 32.08 -5.42 -1.24
N ASP A 370 33.30 -4.93 -0.99
CA ASP A 370 33.71 -4.32 0.28
C ASP A 370 33.68 -2.79 0.15
N ALA A 371 32.54 -2.16 0.49
CA ALA A 371 32.46 -0.70 0.47
C ALA A 371 31.93 -0.16 1.80
N SER A 372 32.75 0.63 2.45
CA SER A 372 32.37 1.57 3.51
C SER A 372 31.51 2.74 3.00
N THR A 373 31.35 2.90 1.67
CA THR A 373 30.66 4.02 1.02
C THR A 373 29.69 3.58 -0.10
N ILE A 374 28.87 4.50 -0.60
CA ILE A 374 27.94 4.26 -1.72
C ILE A 374 28.66 4.59 -3.03
N SER A 375 28.87 3.59 -3.89
CA SER A 375 29.50 3.78 -5.21
C SER A 375 28.57 4.46 -6.22
N LEU A 376 29.08 5.46 -6.92
CA LEU A 376 28.37 6.17 -7.99
C LEU A 376 28.10 5.26 -9.20
N GLU A 377 28.99 4.31 -9.49
CA GLU A 377 28.81 3.31 -10.55
C GLU A 377 27.57 2.45 -10.26
N HIS A 378 27.39 2.02 -9.02
CA HIS A 378 26.20 1.27 -8.61
C HIS A 378 24.91 2.10 -8.68
N ILE A 379 24.99 3.41 -8.39
CA ILE A 379 23.83 4.30 -8.57
C ILE A 379 23.47 4.34 -10.06
N ARG A 380 24.45 4.52 -10.95
CA ARG A 380 24.20 4.52 -12.40
C ARG A 380 23.66 3.18 -12.90
N SER A 381 24.21 2.05 -12.45
CA SER A 381 23.78 0.74 -12.95
C SER A 381 22.39 0.32 -12.49
N HIS A 382 21.96 0.71 -11.29
CA HIS A 382 20.68 0.28 -10.72
C HIS A 382 19.54 1.30 -10.88
N PHE A 383 19.85 2.60 -10.94
CA PHE A 383 18.84 3.68 -10.96
C PHE A 383 18.74 4.38 -12.33
N CYS A 384 19.38 3.81 -13.34
CA CYS A 384 19.30 4.19 -14.74
C CYS A 384 18.77 3.01 -15.56
N SER A 385 17.92 3.26 -16.56
CA SER A 385 17.41 2.21 -17.45
C SER A 385 18.38 1.95 -18.61
N THR A 386 18.37 0.75 -19.18
CA THR A 386 19.20 0.38 -20.35
C THR A 386 18.96 1.28 -21.56
N ASP A 387 17.78 1.87 -21.67
CA ASP A 387 17.42 2.78 -22.77
C ASP A 387 18.03 4.18 -22.61
N TYR A 388 18.66 4.46 -21.46
CA TYR A 388 19.27 5.74 -21.11
C TYR A 388 20.69 5.46 -20.60
N PRO A 389 21.67 5.14 -21.46
CA PRO A 389 23.02 4.95 -21.00
C PRO A 389 23.50 6.22 -20.28
N PRO A 390 24.24 6.10 -19.17
CA PRO A 390 24.85 7.27 -18.55
C PRO A 390 25.72 7.94 -19.60
N GLU A 391 25.50 9.23 -19.83
CA GLU A 391 26.42 10.00 -20.66
C GLU A 391 27.81 9.97 -20.00
N ASP A 392 28.87 9.81 -20.80
CA ASP A 392 30.26 10.02 -20.38
C ASP A 392 30.48 11.53 -20.14
N ASP A 393 29.77 12.07 -19.15
CA ASP A 393 30.04 13.38 -18.60
C ASP A 393 31.26 13.21 -17.70
N ASP A 394 32.44 13.59 -18.23
CA ASP A 394 33.72 13.66 -17.51
C ASP A 394 33.66 14.61 -16.29
N SER A 395 32.52 15.28 -16.05
CA SER A 395 32.29 16.08 -14.85
C SER A 395 32.40 15.23 -13.58
N PRO A 396 33.32 15.56 -12.66
CA PRO A 396 33.51 14.81 -11.43
C PRO A 396 32.25 14.87 -10.58
N CYS A 397 31.64 13.70 -10.36
CA CYS A 397 30.44 13.60 -9.54
C CYS A 397 30.85 13.31 -8.07
N PRO A 398 30.44 14.16 -7.11
CA PRO A 398 30.80 13.99 -5.70
C PRO A 398 30.07 12.80 -5.06
N ALA A 399 30.58 12.34 -3.91
CA ALA A 399 29.93 11.30 -3.13
C ALA A 399 28.50 11.69 -2.72
N LEU A 400 27.57 10.74 -2.80
CA LEU A 400 26.15 10.96 -2.51
C LEU A 400 25.90 11.43 -1.07
N ILE A 401 26.59 10.85 -0.08
CA ILE A 401 26.45 11.22 1.33
C ILE A 401 27.71 11.98 1.74
N LYS A 402 27.54 13.20 2.23
CA LYS A 402 28.64 14.08 2.61
C LYS A 402 28.96 14.04 4.10
N ASP A 403 27.97 14.38 4.93
CA ASP A 403 28.13 14.50 6.38
C ASP A 403 26.82 14.28 7.13
N ILE A 404 26.93 14.13 8.45
CA ILE A 404 25.84 14.14 9.41
C ILE A 404 26.02 15.39 10.28
N SER A 405 24.93 16.13 10.50
CA SER A 405 24.99 17.42 11.20
C SER A 405 24.21 17.46 12.51
N LYS A 406 23.17 16.64 12.66
CA LYS A 406 22.29 16.60 13.83
C LYS A 406 21.68 15.22 14.00
N THR A 407 21.15 14.96 15.19
CA THR A 407 20.33 13.79 15.52
C THR A 407 19.00 14.25 16.10
N ARG A 408 17.91 13.51 15.84
CA ARG A 408 16.61 13.75 16.50
C ARG A 408 15.86 12.45 16.77
N THR A 409 14.86 12.56 17.63
CA THR A 409 13.73 11.65 17.76
C THR A 409 12.46 12.49 17.73
N HIS A 410 11.54 12.25 16.78
CA HIS A 410 10.38 13.11 16.58
C HIS A 410 9.07 12.33 16.74
N GLU A 411 8.00 12.96 17.22
CA GLU A 411 6.71 12.30 17.44
C GLU A 411 6.08 11.84 16.11
N SER A 412 6.23 12.59 15.01
CA SER A 412 5.75 12.15 13.68
C SER A 412 6.48 10.92 13.14
N THR A 413 7.61 10.57 13.74
CA THR A 413 8.39 9.37 13.41
C THR A 413 8.31 8.34 14.53
N SER A 414 7.36 8.52 15.45
CA SER A 414 7.13 7.68 16.62
C SER A 414 8.41 7.45 17.42
N LYS A 415 9.19 8.54 17.55
CA LYS A 415 10.48 8.60 18.27
C LYS A 415 11.56 7.70 17.67
N THR A 416 11.43 7.35 16.38
CA THR A 416 12.53 6.72 15.63
C THR A 416 13.74 7.65 15.64
N LEU A 417 14.92 7.10 15.93
CA LEU A 417 16.18 7.83 15.85
C LEU A 417 16.51 8.17 14.39
N GLU A 418 16.73 9.45 14.11
CA GLU A 418 17.05 9.96 12.77
C GLU A 418 18.31 10.83 12.79
N TYR A 419 19.11 10.75 11.73
CA TYR A 419 20.22 11.65 11.46
C TYR A 419 19.84 12.71 10.42
N ARG A 420 20.35 13.93 10.59
CA ARG A 420 20.28 15.00 9.59
C ARG A 420 21.46 14.88 8.65
N VAL A 421 21.24 14.21 7.53
CA VAL A 421 22.24 13.83 6.55
C VAL A 421 22.30 14.86 5.42
N ALA A 422 23.49 15.35 5.08
CA ALA A 422 23.71 16.14 3.88
C ALA A 422 23.95 15.21 2.68
N VAL A 423 23.00 15.22 1.75
CA VAL A 423 23.02 14.44 0.51
C VAL A 423 23.43 15.35 -0.64
N ASN A 424 24.40 14.93 -1.45
CA ASN A 424 24.74 15.59 -2.69
C ASN A 424 23.86 15.06 -3.84
N PRO A 425 22.95 15.86 -4.40
CA PRO A 425 22.01 15.40 -5.41
C PRO A 425 22.56 15.43 -6.84
N THR A 426 23.82 15.84 -7.08
CA THR A 426 24.36 16.03 -8.44
C THR A 426 24.12 14.81 -9.34
N ILE A 427 24.41 13.60 -8.86
CA ILE A 427 24.17 12.38 -9.63
C ILE A 427 22.67 12.17 -9.93
N LEU A 428 21.79 12.50 -8.99
CA LEU A 428 20.34 12.36 -9.18
C LEU A 428 19.82 13.38 -10.18
N VAL A 429 20.37 14.61 -10.17
CA VAL A 429 20.06 15.66 -11.14
C VAL A 429 20.52 15.25 -12.54
N GLN A 430 21.76 14.74 -12.68
CA GLN A 430 22.30 14.23 -13.96
C GLN A 430 21.44 13.09 -14.53
N LEU A 431 21.06 12.11 -13.71
CA LEU A 431 20.20 11.00 -14.14
C LEU A 431 18.77 11.46 -14.49
N THR A 432 18.26 12.48 -13.81
CA THR A 432 16.94 13.05 -14.14
C THR A 432 17.01 13.78 -15.48
N ALA A 433 18.05 14.59 -15.67
CA ALA A 433 18.31 15.36 -16.88
C ALA A 433 18.41 14.47 -18.13
N SER A 434 19.11 13.34 -18.04
CA SER A 434 19.30 12.42 -19.17
C SER A 434 18.02 11.77 -19.68
N GLY A 435 16.94 11.78 -18.88
CA GLY A 435 15.63 11.26 -19.28
C GLY A 435 14.76 12.26 -20.05
N VAL A 436 15.10 13.55 -20.04
CA VAL A 436 14.32 14.61 -20.66
C VAL A 436 14.70 14.76 -22.13
N LYS A 437 13.74 14.58 -23.03
CA LYS A 437 13.90 14.58 -24.48
C LYS A 437 13.70 15.95 -25.13
N GLY A 438 13.20 16.93 -24.39
CA GLY A 438 12.96 18.29 -24.88
C GLY A 438 11.72 18.41 -25.77
N ILE A 439 10.71 17.55 -25.57
CA ILE A 439 9.45 17.57 -26.32
C ILE A 439 8.47 18.64 -25.82
N ARG A 440 8.71 19.23 -24.62
CA ARG A 440 7.96 20.36 -24.06
C ARG A 440 8.84 21.60 -23.88
N ARG A 441 8.28 22.81 -23.98
CA ARG A 441 9.01 24.09 -23.84
C ARG A 441 8.32 25.04 -22.84
N PRO A 442 9.05 25.95 -22.17
CA PRO A 442 8.54 26.74 -21.03
C PRO A 442 7.53 27.85 -21.36
N ASP A 443 7.03 27.93 -22.61
CA ASP A 443 6.02 28.93 -23.00
C ASP A 443 4.62 28.61 -22.43
N ASP A 444 4.46 27.44 -21.81
CA ASP A 444 3.27 27.04 -21.06
C ASP A 444 3.34 27.60 -19.62
N LYS A 445 2.33 28.37 -19.21
CA LYS A 445 2.25 28.91 -17.84
C LYS A 445 2.28 27.78 -16.81
N ASP A 446 3.28 27.76 -15.94
CA ASP A 446 3.27 26.94 -14.72
C ASP A 446 2.29 27.55 -13.70
N GLU A 447 0.99 27.33 -13.91
CA GLU A 447 -0.09 27.79 -13.03
C GLU A 447 -0.08 27.10 -11.64
N TRP A 448 0.89 26.21 -11.36
CA TRP A 448 0.90 25.31 -10.20
C TRP A 448 2.09 25.46 -9.25
N ALA A 449 2.90 26.51 -9.40
CA ALA A 449 3.94 26.83 -8.42
C ALA A 449 3.40 26.99 -6.97
N GLU A 450 2.09 27.21 -6.80
CA GLU A 450 1.47 27.43 -5.48
C GLU A 450 1.10 26.14 -4.72
N PHE A 451 0.97 24.98 -5.39
CA PHE A 451 0.67 23.70 -4.71
C PHE A 451 1.91 23.01 -4.14
N GLU A 452 3.11 23.47 -4.51
CA GLU A 452 4.38 22.93 -4.06
C GLU A 452 4.65 23.20 -2.57
N ASP A 453 4.07 24.27 -2.02
CA ASP A 453 4.25 24.65 -0.61
C ASP A 453 3.56 23.67 0.35
N GLU A 454 2.54 22.92 -0.08
CA GLU A 454 1.77 22.01 0.80
C GLU A 454 2.48 20.65 1.03
N PHE A 455 3.33 20.20 0.08
CA PHE A 455 4.15 18.98 0.21
C PHE A 455 5.56 19.24 0.76
N ALA A 456 6.04 20.49 0.71
CA ALA A 456 7.39 20.85 1.16
C ALA A 456 7.48 21.11 2.69
N ASP A 457 6.36 21.40 3.35
CA ASP A 457 6.32 21.93 4.72
C ASP A 457 6.67 20.90 5.82
N ASP A 458 6.58 19.60 5.56
CA ASP A 458 6.86 18.58 6.60
C ASP A 458 8.35 18.28 6.82
N SER A 459 9.25 18.90 6.04
CA SER A 459 10.71 18.69 6.15
C SER A 459 11.50 19.89 6.70
N HIS A 460 10.83 21.02 6.96
CA HIS A 460 11.45 22.29 7.35
C HIS A 460 10.69 23.03 8.48
N SER A 461 10.37 22.36 9.59
CA SER A 461 9.97 23.07 10.81
C SER A 461 11.19 23.61 11.57
N ASP A 462 11.69 24.76 11.12
CA ASP A 462 12.50 25.68 11.93
C ASP A 462 12.32 27.11 11.37
N SER A 463 11.15 27.73 11.56
CA SER A 463 11.09 29.19 11.73
C SER A 463 9.80 29.64 12.41
N GLU A 464 9.98 30.32 13.54
CA GLU A 464 8.97 31.15 14.19
C GLU A 464 8.51 32.29 13.27
N GLY A 465 7.28 32.73 13.50
CA GLY A 465 6.48 33.52 12.57
C GLY A 465 7.09 34.84 12.08
N ALA A 466 6.92 35.09 10.78
CA ALA A 466 6.72 36.41 10.22
C ALA A 466 6.01 36.30 8.87
N THR A 467 4.82 36.88 8.76
CA THR A 467 4.12 37.10 7.50
C THR A 467 4.87 38.13 6.66
N LYS A 468 5.54 37.69 5.58
CA LYS A 468 6.12 38.58 4.57
C LYS A 468 5.63 38.21 3.17
N ALA A 469 5.35 39.26 2.39
CA ALA A 469 4.81 39.21 1.03
C ALA A 469 5.64 38.31 0.09
N LYS A 470 4.94 37.52 -0.75
CA LYS A 470 5.48 36.59 -1.76
C LYS A 470 6.31 37.36 -2.82
N SER A 471 7.63 37.48 -2.61
CA SER A 471 8.58 37.70 -3.71
C SER A 471 8.77 36.40 -4.49
N LYS A 472 8.89 36.44 -5.82
CA LYS A 472 9.32 35.28 -6.64
C LYS A 472 10.58 34.68 -6.01
N LYS A 473 10.44 33.53 -5.32
CA LYS A 473 11.58 32.81 -4.75
C LYS A 473 12.42 32.32 -5.92
N GLU A 474 13.63 32.84 -6.04
CA GLU A 474 14.64 32.29 -6.92
C GLU A 474 14.95 30.88 -6.43
N TYR A 475 14.74 29.88 -7.28
CA TYR A 475 14.94 28.50 -6.87
C TYR A 475 16.44 28.23 -6.69
N PRO A 476 16.85 27.67 -5.55
CA PRO A 476 18.26 27.37 -5.31
C PRO A 476 18.75 26.33 -6.34
N ASP A 477 20.01 26.45 -6.73
CA ASP A 477 20.68 25.52 -7.63
C ASP A 477 20.35 24.06 -7.23
N PRO A 478 19.78 23.25 -8.14
CA PRO A 478 19.31 21.91 -7.83
C PRO A 478 20.43 20.95 -7.42
N THR A 479 21.69 21.30 -7.66
CA THR A 479 22.89 20.54 -7.25
C THR A 479 23.32 20.83 -5.81
N LEU A 480 22.75 21.86 -5.16
CA LEU A 480 23.08 22.18 -3.77
C LEU A 480 22.69 21.03 -2.82
N PRO A 481 23.47 20.76 -1.76
CA PRO A 481 23.21 19.68 -0.84
C PRO A 481 21.78 19.70 -0.25
N LEU A 482 21.14 18.54 -0.25
CA LEU A 482 19.86 18.28 0.40
C LEU A 482 20.08 17.85 1.83
N LYS A 483 19.42 18.50 2.80
CA LYS A 483 19.46 18.08 4.20
C LYS A 483 18.23 17.23 4.50
N LEU A 484 18.42 15.93 4.67
CA LEU A 484 17.34 14.97 4.89
C LEU A 484 17.40 14.40 6.31
N TRP A 485 16.23 14.15 6.92
CA TRP A 485 16.13 13.34 8.12
C TRP A 485 15.98 11.87 7.70
N LEU A 486 17.00 11.06 7.95
CA LEU A 486 17.04 9.66 7.54
C LEU A 486 17.12 8.74 8.77
N PRO A 487 16.45 7.57 8.77
CA PRO A 487 16.49 6.64 9.89
C PRO A 487 17.92 6.21 10.22
N ALA A 488 18.33 6.38 11.48
CA ALA A 488 19.70 6.11 11.91
C ALA A 488 20.13 4.66 11.62
N ILE A 489 19.22 3.70 11.75
CA ILE A 489 19.48 2.28 11.43
C ILE A 489 19.90 2.09 9.96
N MET A 490 19.28 2.81 9.03
CA MET A 490 19.61 2.70 7.61
C MET A 490 20.95 3.37 7.31
N VAL A 491 21.21 4.54 7.92
CA VAL A 491 22.46 5.29 7.69
C VAL A 491 23.66 4.54 8.28
N LYS A 492 23.53 4.00 9.50
CA LYS A 492 24.56 3.16 10.16
C LYS A 492 24.95 1.98 9.29
N GLU A 493 23.96 1.29 8.75
CA GLU A 493 24.26 0.16 7.88
C GLU A 493 24.77 0.62 6.52
N ALA A 494 24.21 1.65 5.89
CA ALA A 494 24.59 2.04 4.52
C ALA A 494 25.97 2.69 4.43
N VAL A 495 26.34 3.55 5.38
CA VAL A 495 27.55 4.39 5.36
C VAL A 495 28.22 4.45 6.75
N PRO A 496 28.70 3.31 7.30
CA PRO A 496 29.18 3.23 8.67
C PRO A 496 30.30 4.22 8.99
N GLY A 497 31.26 4.43 8.07
CA GLY A 497 32.38 5.34 8.32
C GLY A 497 31.99 6.81 8.51
N ILE A 498 30.89 7.28 7.89
CA ILE A 498 30.39 8.64 8.12
C ILE A 498 29.72 8.75 9.50
N VAL A 499 29.09 7.68 9.97
CA VAL A 499 28.50 7.64 11.31
C VAL A 499 29.56 7.59 12.38
N GLU A 500 30.60 6.76 12.22
CA GLU A 500 31.75 6.70 13.12
C GLU A 500 32.40 8.08 13.27
N ALA A 501 32.68 8.75 12.15
CA ALA A 501 33.23 10.10 12.15
C ALA A 501 32.30 11.17 12.76
N TYR A 502 30.99 10.92 12.88
CA TYR A 502 30.05 11.83 13.54
C TYR A 502 29.89 11.52 15.04
N GLU A 503 29.91 10.25 15.43
CA GLU A 503 29.76 9.81 16.83
C GLU A 503 31.05 9.96 17.65
N GLU A 504 32.21 10.12 17.00
CA GLU A 504 33.49 10.42 17.65
C GLU A 504 33.63 11.88 18.13
N PHE A 505 32.77 12.79 17.66
CA PHE A 505 32.73 14.21 18.05
C PHE A 505 31.45 14.54 18.83
#